data_AF-A0A961F9Y7-F1
#
_entry.id   AF-A0A961F9Y7-F1
#
_cell.length_a   1.000
_cell.length_b   1.000
_cell.length_c   1.000
_cell.angle_alpha   90.00
_cell.angle_beta   90.00
_cell.angle_gamma   90.00
#
_symmetry.space_group_name_H-M   'P 1'
#
loop_
_entity.id
_entity.type
_entity.pdbx_description
1 polymer ?
#
loop_
_entity_poly.entity_id
_entity_poly.type
_entity_poly.pdbx_seq_one_letter_code
_entity_poly.pdbx_strand_id
1 'polypeptide(L)'
;KDVWKMFVTISKERKRREIDPALGVLRSCADQTKGETSPAGKAFHTQMQELEEFVAFAGKVADVVAGMKHTSALQWAMRLLG
;
A
#
# COMPACT_ATOMS: atom_id res chain seq x y z
N LYS A 1 -19.51 3.07 21.39
CA LYS A 1 -18.15 3.23 20.80
C LYS A 1 -18.31 3.31 19.28
N ASP A 2 -17.67 4.28 18.63
CA ASP A 2 -17.70 4.42 17.17
C ASP A 2 -16.69 3.44 16.54
N VAL A 3 -17.19 2.31 16.04
CA VAL A 3 -16.37 1.26 15.41
C VAL A 3 -15.69 1.76 14.14
N TRP A 4 -16.32 2.66 13.39
CA TRP A 4 -15.73 3.25 12.20
C TRP A 4 -14.50 4.09 12.55
N LYS A 5 -14.61 4.94 13.58
CA LYS A 5 -13.47 5.71 14.07
C LYS A 5 -12.33 4.81 14.55
N MET A 6 -12.65 3.68 15.20
CA MET A 6 -11.64 2.69 15.58
C MET A 6 -10.95 2.09 14.35
N PHE A 7 -11.71 1.67 13.35
CA PHE A 7 -11.16 1.14 12.09
C PHE A 7 -10.28 2.15 11.37
N VAL A 8 -10.72 3.40 11.21
CA VAL A 8 -9.92 4.49 10.61
C VAL A 8 -8.61 4.68 11.37
N THR A 9 -8.65 4.62 12.71
CA THR A 9 -7.44 4.74 13.54
C THR A 9 -6.48 3.58 13.29
N ILE A 10 -6.99 2.34 13.24
CA ILE A 10 -6.18 1.15 12.96
C ILE A 10 -5.56 1.24 11.57
N SER A 11 -6.33 1.56 10.53
CA SER A 11 -5.84 1.66 9.15
C SER A 11 -4.75 2.72 9.01
N LYS A 12 -4.92 3.90 9.64
CA LYS A 12 -3.87 4.94 9.66
C LYS A 12 -2.58 4.46 10.34
N GLU A 13 -2.71 3.79 11.49
CA GLU A 13 -1.54 3.27 12.20
C GLU A 13 -0.85 2.13 11.45
N ARG A 14 -1.59 1.23 10.81
CA ARG A 14 -1.00 0.16 9.97
C ARG A 14 -0.28 0.75 8.77
N LYS A 15 -0.87 1.75 8.10
CA LYS A 15 -0.19 2.44 7.01
C LYS A 15 1.13 3.05 7.49
N ARG A 16 1.10 3.81 8.58
CA ARG A 16 2.27 4.49 9.15
C ARG A 16 3.36 3.53 9.63
N ARG A 17 2.99 2.41 10.25
CA ARG A 17 3.94 1.49 10.92
C ARG A 17 4.43 0.36 10.02
N GLU A 18 3.68 -0.01 9.00
CA GLU A 18 3.98 -1.20 8.19
C GLU A 18 4.08 -0.89 6.70
N ILE A 19 3.09 -0.20 6.13
CA ILE A 19 3.05 0.06 4.68
C ILE A 19 4.13 1.08 4.28
N ASP A 20 4.17 2.24 4.93
CA ASP A 20 5.11 3.31 4.59
C ASP A 20 6.58 2.87 4.78
N PRO A 21 6.96 2.16 5.87
CA PRO A 21 8.31 1.62 5.99
C PRO A 21 8.64 0.55 4.95
N ALA A 22 7.72 -0.37 4.66
CA ALA A 22 7.94 -1.38 3.62
C ALA A 22 8.17 -0.74 2.25
N LEU A 23 7.42 0.31 1.91
CA LEU A 23 7.64 1.09 0.69
C LEU A 23 9.02 1.73 0.63
N GLY A 24 9.49 2.27 1.76
CA GLY A 24 10.85 2.83 1.84
C GLY A 24 11.92 1.78 1.52
N VAL A 25 11.77 0.55 2.04
CA VAL A 25 12.69 -0.55 1.76
C VAL A 25 12.61 -0.98 0.30
N LEU A 26 11.41 -1.17 -0.25
CA LEU A 26 11.22 -1.60 -1.64
C LEU A 26 11.80 -0.60 -2.64
N ARG A 27 11.60 0.71 -2.43
CA ARG A 27 12.22 1.76 -3.23
C ARG A 27 13.74 1.70 -3.18
N SER A 28 14.29 1.57 -1.98
CA SER A 28 15.75 1.45 -1.81
C SER A 28 16.30 0.22 -2.53
N CYS A 29 15.61 -0.92 -2.48
CA CYS A 29 15.99 -2.12 -3.21
C CYS A 29 15.93 -1.92 -4.73
N ALA A 30 14.85 -1.32 -5.24
CA ALA A 30 14.71 -1.02 -6.66
C ALA A 30 15.83 -0.06 -7.14
N ASP A 31 16.13 0.99 -6.37
CA ASP A 31 17.19 1.95 -6.69
C ASP A 31 18.57 1.29 -6.72
N GLN A 32 18.88 0.45 -5.73
CA GLN A 32 20.17 -0.26 -5.66
C GLN A 32 20.35 -1.28 -6.79
N THR A 33 19.27 -1.86 -7.31
CA THR A 33 19.31 -2.91 -8.33
C THR A 33 19.12 -2.40 -9.76
N LYS A 34 18.85 -1.11 -9.95
CA LYS A 34 18.59 -0.49 -11.25
C LYS A 34 19.72 -0.69 -12.28
N GLY A 35 20.96 -0.80 -11.81
CA GLY A 35 22.14 -0.99 -12.65
C GLY A 35 22.53 -2.44 -12.92
N GLU A 36 21.80 -3.41 -12.35
CA GLU A 36 22.14 -4.83 -12.49
C GLU A 36 22.02 -5.30 -13.94
N THR A 37 23.06 -5.95 -14.45
CA THR A 37 23.13 -6.40 -15.85
C THR A 37 22.90 -7.89 -16.01
N SER A 38 23.09 -8.67 -14.94
CA SER A 38 22.84 -10.12 -14.94
C SER A 38 21.35 -10.41 -15.15
N PRO A 39 20.98 -11.53 -15.80
CA PRO A 39 19.57 -11.90 -15.97
C PRO A 39 18.82 -12.00 -14.64
N ALA A 40 19.45 -12.57 -13.61
CA ALA A 40 18.87 -12.68 -12.28
C ALA A 40 18.69 -11.31 -11.60
N GLY A 41 19.68 -10.42 -11.71
CA GLY A 41 19.60 -9.07 -11.13
C GLY A 41 18.50 -8.22 -11.77
N LYS A 42 18.33 -8.30 -13.10
CA LYS A 42 17.22 -7.65 -13.80
C LYS A 42 15.85 -8.17 -13.36
N ALA A 43 15.70 -9.50 -13.27
CA ALA A 43 14.46 -10.11 -12.82
C ALA A 43 14.11 -9.68 -11.39
N PHE A 44 15.09 -9.66 -10.50
CA PHE A 44 14.91 -9.18 -9.13
C PHE A 44 14.53 -7.69 -9.09
N HIS A 45 15.19 -6.84 -9.87
CA HIS A 45 14.84 -5.42 -9.99
C HIS A 45 13.39 -5.21 -10.39
N THR A 46 12.94 -5.88 -11.46
CA THR A 46 11.54 -5.83 -11.91
C THR A 46 10.59 -6.28 -10.82
N GLN A 47 10.89 -7.39 -10.12
CA GLN A 47 10.05 -7.88 -9.04
C GLN A 47 9.92 -6.86 -7.88
N MET A 48 11.01 -6.17 -7.53
CA MET A 48 10.97 -5.13 -6.49
C MET A 48 10.14 -3.91 -6.91
N GLN A 49 10.19 -3.52 -8.20
CA GLN A 49 9.35 -2.45 -8.73
C GLN A 49 7.87 -2.82 -8.70
N GLU A 50 7.50 -4.00 -9.19
CA GLU A 50 6.11 -4.47 -9.17
C GLU A 50 5.55 -4.54 -7.74
N LEU A 51 6.36 -5.03 -6.80
CA LEU A 51 5.97 -5.10 -5.40
C LEU A 51 5.85 -3.70 -4.78
N GLU A 52 6.76 -2.77 -5.09
CA GLU A 52 6.67 -1.37 -4.65
C GLU A 52 5.36 -0.72 -5.13
N GLU A 53 5.05 -0.84 -6.42
CA GLU A 53 3.85 -0.28 -7.02
C GLU A 53 2.58 -0.83 -6.35
N PHE A 54 2.53 -2.14 -6.11
CA PHE A 54 1.37 -2.76 -5.49
C PHE A 54 1.18 -2.35 -4.02
N VAL A 55 2.26 -2.28 -3.24
CA VAL A 55 2.19 -1.79 -1.84
C VAL A 55 1.82 -0.31 -1.82
N ALA A 56 2.26 0.49 -2.79
CA ALA A 56 1.94 1.91 -2.89
C ALA A 56 0.45 2.10 -3.21
N PHE A 57 -0.10 1.27 -4.08
CA PHE A 57 -1.52 1.19 -4.33
C PHE A 57 -2.31 0.85 -3.05
N ALA A 58 -1.89 -0.16 -2.29
CA ALA A 58 -2.54 -0.51 -1.03
C ALA A 58 -2.52 0.65 -0.01
N GLY A 59 -1.40 1.39 0.09
CA GLY A 59 -1.30 2.60 0.91
C GLY A 59 -2.28 3.70 0.49
N LYS A 60 -2.45 3.92 -0.82
CA LYS A 60 -3.44 4.89 -1.35
C LYS A 60 -4.89 4.47 -1.03
N VAL A 61 -5.21 3.18 -1.16
CA VAL A 61 -6.53 2.66 -0.78
C VAL A 61 -6.80 2.93 0.71
N ALA A 62 -5.81 2.68 1.57
CA ALA A 62 -5.94 2.95 3.00
C ALA A 62 -6.23 4.44 3.28
N ASP A 63 -5.57 5.38 2.58
CA ASP A 63 -5.84 6.82 2.72
C ASP A 63 -7.26 7.19 2.30
N VAL A 64 -7.69 6.68 1.14
CA VAL A 64 -9.04 6.94 0.60
C VAL A 64 -10.10 6.47 1.58
N VAL A 65 -9.98 5.23 2.07
CA VAL A 65 -10.92 4.66 3.04
C VAL A 65 -10.90 5.42 4.36
N ALA A 66 -9.71 5.81 4.85
CA ALA A 66 -9.56 6.56 6.10
C ALA A 66 -10.14 7.99 6.02
N GLY A 67 -10.30 8.54 4.82
CA GLY A 67 -10.93 9.85 4.57
C GLY A 67 -12.46 9.81 4.41
N MET A 68 -13.05 8.62 4.27
CA MET A 68 -14.49 8.47 4.05
C MET A 68 -15.31 8.53 5.36
N LYS A 69 -16.56 9.01 5.24
CA LYS A 69 -17.60 8.79 6.25
C LYS A 69 -18.05 7.33 6.20
N HIS A 70 -18.43 6.75 7.35
CA HIS A 70 -18.86 5.35 7.49
C HIS A 70 -19.84 4.89 6.39
N THR A 71 -20.93 5.63 6.20
CA THR A 71 -21.97 5.29 5.23
C THR A 71 -21.47 5.29 3.79
N SER A 72 -20.58 6.23 3.44
CA SER A 72 -20.00 6.35 2.10
C SER A 72 -19.01 5.22 1.81
N ALA A 73 -18.24 4.79 2.82
CA ALA A 73 -17.30 3.69 2.67
C ALA A 73 -17.99 2.35 2.44
N LEU A 74 -19.08 2.08 3.17
CA LEU A 74 -19.89 0.87 2.97
C LEU A 74 -20.52 0.82 1.58
N GLN A 75 -21.07 1.93 1.10
CA GLN A 75 -21.63 2.01 -0.26
C GLN A 75 -20.56 1.83 -1.34
N TRP A 76 -19.37 2.39 -1.13
CA TRP A 76 -18.23 2.21 -2.03
C TRP A 76 -17.77 0.74 -2.08
N ALA A 77 -17.65 0.09 -0.91
CA ALA A 77 -17.29 -1.32 -0.83
C ALA A 77 -18.33 -2.23 -1.51
N MET A 78 -19.63 -1.99 -1.30
CA MET A 78 -20.70 -2.76 -1.96
C MET A 78 -20.66 -2.64 -3.49
N ARG A 79 -20.26 -1.48 -4.04
CA ARG A 79 -20.16 -1.28 -5.50
C ARG A 79 -18.95 -1.93 -6.16
N LEU A 80 -17.90 -2.19 -5.38
CA LEU A 80 -16.66 -2.79 -5.87
C LEU A 80 -16.60 -4.30 -5.65
N LEU A 81 -17.27 -4.79 -4.62
CA LEU A 81 -17.23 -6.20 -4.19
C LEU A 81 -18.53 -6.97 -4.48
N GLY A 82 -19.61 -6.27 -4.84
CA GLY A 82 -20.87 -6.85 -5.30
C GLY A 82 -21.04 -6.65 -6.80
#